data_AF-A0A3D0DR69-F1
#
_entry.id   AF-A0A3D0DR69-F1
#
_cell.length_a   1.000
_cell.length_b   1.000
_cell.length_c   1.000
_cell.angle_alpha   90.00
_cell.angle_beta   90.00
_cell.angle_gamma   90.00
#
_symmetry.space_group_name_H-M   'P 1'
#
loop_
_entity.id
_entity.type
_entity.pdbx_description
1 polymer ?
#
loop_
_entity_poly.entity_id
_entity_poly.type
_entity_poly.pdbx_seq_one_letter_code
_entity_poly.pdbx_strand_id
1 'polypeptide(L)' 'NLLDLMKEGVMASRRLVDINRLPLDKVEEGEDGGLLLGATARNADTAYHPLVREHYPLLSAAILAGASPQLRNMA' A
#
# COMPACT_ATOMS: atom_id res chain seq x y z
N ASN A 1 -7.85 6.34 5.85
CA ASN A 1 -6.79 7.25 6.30
C ASN A 1 -6.91 7.43 7.82
N LEU A 2 -5.91 7.03 8.61
CA LEU A 2 -5.95 7.15 10.07
C LEU A 2 -5.99 8.62 10.53
N LEU A 3 -5.25 9.51 9.85
CA LEU A 3 -5.19 10.92 10.24
C LEU A 3 -6.55 11.62 10.08
N ASP A 4 -7.30 11.28 9.05
CA ASP A 4 -8.65 11.83 8.86
C ASP A 4 -9.59 11.35 9.99
N LEU A 5 -9.56 10.05 10.32
CA LEU A 5 -10.36 9.51 11.43
C LEU A 5 -10.01 10.14 12.78
N MET A 6 -8.74 10.51 13.00
CA MET A 6 -8.34 11.23 14.22
C MET A 6 -8.82 12.67 14.24
N LYS A 7 -8.79 13.37 13.10
CA LYS A 7 -9.30 14.75 12.99
C LYS A 7 -10.81 14.84 13.20
N GLU A 8 -11.55 13.86 12.67
CA GLU A 8 -13.00 13.76 12.84
C GLU A 8 -13.40 13.21 14.23
N GLY A 9 -12.45 12.91 15.10
CA GLY A 9 -12.71 12.39 16.45
C GLY A 9 -13.21 10.94 16.50
N VAL A 10 -13.21 10.23 15.37
CA VAL A 10 -13.63 8.82 15.28
C VAL A 10 -12.60 7.88 15.91
N MET A 11 -11.31 8.17 15.73
CA MET A 11 -10.20 7.40 16.30
C MET A 11 -9.40 8.26 17.28
N ALA A 12 -9.13 7.72 18.48
CA ALA A 12 -8.37 8.41 19.52
C ALA A 12 -7.15 7.58 19.96
N SER A 13 -6.10 7.57 19.14
CA SER A 13 -4.85 6.89 19.52
C SER A 13 -4.02 7.74 20.48
N ARG A 14 -3.53 7.13 21.57
CA ARG A 14 -2.62 7.77 22.54
C ARG A 14 -1.18 7.83 22.06
N ARG A 15 -0.81 7.00 21.07
CA ARG A 15 0.55 6.92 20.53
C ARG A 15 0.50 6.51 19.07
N LEU A 16 1.32 7.16 18.25
CA LEU A 16 1.55 6.76 16.87
C LEU A 16 3.03 6.38 16.72
N VAL A 17 3.28 5.28 16.00
CA VAL A 17 4.61 4.84 15.63
C VAL A 17 4.67 4.84 14.12
N ASP A 18 5.57 5.65 13.56
CA ASP A 18 5.79 5.71 12.13
C ASP A 18 6.68 4.54 11.69
N ILE A 19 6.16 3.72 10.77
CA ILE A 19 6.86 2.56 10.19
C ILE A 19 7.39 2.81 8.78
N ASN A 20 7.15 3.99 8.18
CA ASN A 20 7.46 4.27 6.78
C ASN A 20 8.96 4.22 6.44
N ARG A 21 9.83 4.30 7.46
CA ARG A 21 11.29 4.22 7.28
C ARG A 21 11.86 2.82 7.47
N LEU A 22 11.02 1.85 7.82
CA LEU A 22 11.44 0.45 7.88
C LEU A 22 11.55 -0.11 6.45
N PRO A 23 12.47 -1.05 6.19
CA PRO A 23 12.66 -1.62 4.87
C PRO A 23 11.58 -2.68 4.56
N LEU A 24 10.32 -2.25 4.52
CA LEU A 24 9.12 -3.08 4.34
C LEU A 24 8.33 -2.69 3.08
N ASP A 25 8.99 -2.10 2.09
CA ASP A 25 8.39 -1.50 0.90
C ASP A 25 8.62 -2.32 -0.38
N LYS A 26 9.24 -3.50 -0.26
CA LYS A 26 9.56 -4.34 -1.41
C LYS A 26 8.34 -5.07 -1.98
N VAL A 27 8.39 -5.30 -3.28
CA VAL A 27 7.46 -6.18 -4.01
C VAL A 27 8.29 -7.26 -4.67
N GLU A 28 8.20 -8.49 -4.17
CA GLU A 28 9.09 -9.58 -4.58
C GLU A 28 8.35 -10.91 -4.72
N GLU A 29 8.96 -11.87 -5.42
CA GLU A 29 8.43 -13.23 -5.51
C GLU A 29 8.52 -13.92 -4.14
N GLY A 30 7.44 -14.59 -3.76
CA GLY A 30 7.39 -15.40 -2.55
C GLY A 30 8.10 -16.74 -2.74
N GLU A 31 8.52 -17.35 -1.64
CA GLU A 31 9.20 -18.66 -1.64
C GLU A 31 8.35 -19.79 -2.24
N ASP A 32 7.03 -19.63 -2.25
CA ASP A 32 6.04 -20.57 -2.81
C ASP A 32 5.60 -20.23 -4.25
N GLY A 33 6.28 -19.27 -4.90
CA GLY A 33 5.90 -18.76 -6.22
C GLY A 33 4.75 -17.74 -6.17
N GLY A 34 4.32 -17.34 -4.97
CA GLY A 34 3.37 -16.25 -4.75
C GLY A 34 4.02 -14.86 -4.88
N LEU A 35 3.32 -13.84 -4.40
CA LEU A 35 3.83 -12.47 -4.29
C LEU A 35 3.98 -12.11 -2.81
N LEU A 36 5.18 -11.68 -2.42
CA LEU A 36 5.40 -11.01 -1.15
C LEU A 36 5.29 -9.51 -1.35
N LEU A 37 4.21 -8.92 -0.84
CA LEU A 37 3.95 -7.48 -0.88
C LEU A 37 4.30 -6.85 0.47
N GLY A 38 5.31 -5.99 0.46
CA GLY A 38 5.75 -5.23 1.62
C GLY A 38 4.65 -4.34 2.18
N ALA A 39 4.52 -4.31 3.51
CA ALA A 39 3.46 -3.58 4.21
C ALA A 39 3.50 -2.05 4.03
N THR A 40 4.65 -1.50 3.66
CA THR A 40 4.82 -0.06 3.37
C THR A 40 5.05 0.21 1.88
N ALA A 41 4.83 -0.78 1.00
CA ALA A 41 4.85 -0.57 -0.44
C ALA A 41 3.69 0.37 -0.82
N ARG A 42 3.98 1.41 -1.58
CA ARG A 42 2.95 2.38 -1.96
C ARG A 42 1.98 1.75 -2.95
N ASN A 43 0.72 2.15 -2.89
CA ASN A 43 -0.32 1.70 -3.81
C ASN A 43 0.05 2.01 -5.27
N ALA A 44 0.59 3.21 -5.55
CA ALA A 44 1.03 3.55 -6.89
C ALA A 44 2.15 2.63 -7.39
N ASP A 45 3.19 2.44 -6.58
CA ASP A 45 4.33 1.59 -6.94
C ASP A 45 3.89 0.13 -7.15
N THR A 46 3.02 -0.37 -6.27
CA THR A 46 2.42 -1.72 -6.36
C THR A 46 1.61 -1.88 -7.64
N ALA A 47 0.72 -0.93 -7.96
CA ALA A 47 -0.14 -1.02 -9.13
C ALA A 47 0.63 -1.02 -10.46
N TYR A 48 1.79 -0.34 -10.50
CA TYR A 48 2.64 -0.26 -11.69
C TYR A 48 3.78 -1.28 -11.70
N HIS A 49 3.98 -2.04 -10.63
CA HIS A 49 5.08 -3.02 -10.53
C HIS A 49 4.95 -4.10 -11.63
N PRO A 50 6.05 -4.45 -12.33
CA PRO A 50 6.01 -5.45 -13.41
C PRO A 50 5.39 -6.79 -12.98
N LEU A 51 5.86 -7.37 -11.86
CA LEU A 51 5.33 -8.63 -11.34
C LEU A 51 3.82 -8.56 -11.06
N VAL A 52 3.34 -7.42 -10.56
CA VAL A 52 1.90 -7.24 -10.23
C VAL A 52 1.09 -7.11 -11.51
N ARG A 53 1.56 -6.34 -12.49
CA ARG A 53 0.84 -6.17 -13.76
C ARG A 53 0.77 -7.45 -14.58
N GLU A 54 1.84 -8.26 -14.55
CA GLU A 54 1.94 -9.47 -15.34
C GLU A 54 1.20 -10.65 -14.69
N HIS A 55 1.42 -10.88 -13.40
CA HIS A 55 0.91 -12.07 -12.71
C HIS A 55 -0.36 -11.80 -11.88
N TYR A 56 -0.63 -10.54 -11.51
CA TYR A 56 -1.74 -10.15 -10.64
C TYR A 56 -2.53 -8.95 -11.19
N PRO A 57 -2.97 -8.96 -12.46
CA PRO A 57 -3.56 -7.77 -13.12
C PRO A 57 -4.83 -7.25 -12.43
N LEU A 58 -5.59 -8.12 -11.77
CA LEU A 58 -6.77 -7.71 -11.00
C LEU A 58 -6.39 -6.83 -9.79
N LEU A 59 -5.25 -7.11 -9.14
CA LEU A 59 -4.74 -6.28 -8.04
C LEU A 59 -4.39 -4.88 -8.53
N SER A 60 -3.66 -4.79 -9.65
CA SER A 60 -3.34 -3.50 -10.29
C SER A 60 -4.60 -2.71 -10.63
N ALA A 61 -5.58 -3.35 -11.29
CA ALA A 61 -6.84 -2.72 -11.67
C ALA A 61 -7.65 -2.23 -10.45
N ALA A 62 -7.73 -3.04 -9.39
CA ALA A 62 -8.43 -2.68 -8.17
C ALA A 62 -7.82 -1.45 -7.49
N ILE A 63 -6.49 -1.39 -7.40
CA ILE A 63 -5.80 -0.22 -6.84
C ILE A 63 -6.04 1.03 -7.70
N LEU A 64 -5.93 0.93 -9.02
CA LEU A 64 -6.07 2.08 -9.93
C LEU A 64 -7.51 2.62 -9.98
N ALA A 65 -8.51 1.75 -9.79
CA ALA A 65 -9.91 2.16 -9.68
C ALA A 65 -10.23 2.91 -8.37
N GLY A 66 -9.37 2.78 -7.34
CA GLY A 66 -9.58 3.36 -6.02
C GLY A 66 -8.83 4.67 -5.79
N ALA A 67 -9.51 5.63 -5.17
CA ALA A 67 -8.95 6.92 -4.73
C ALA A 67 -8.35 7.78 -5.87
N SER A 68 -7.72 8.90 -5.49
CA SER A 68 -7.00 9.78 -6.42
C SER A 68 -5.53 9.37 -6.57
N PRO A 69 -4.83 9.82 -7.63
CA PRO A 69 -3.39 9.59 -7.77
C PRO A 69 -2.56 10.08 -6.57
N GLN A 70 -2.93 11.23 -5.99
CA GLN A 70 -2.23 11.80 -4.83
C GLN A 70 -2.32 10.87 -3.62
N LEU A 71 -3.51 10.31 -3.35
CA LEU A 71 -3.70 9.37 -2.25
C LEU A 71 -2.95 8.07 -2.50
N ARG A 72 -2.96 7.54 -3.72
CA ARG A 72 -2.20 6.32 -4.07
C ARG A 72 -0.68 6.48 -3.97
N ASN A 73 -0.17 7.70 -4.13
CA ASN A 73 1.25 7.99 -3.96
C ASN A 73 1.68 8.06 -2.49
N MET A 74 0.73 8.11 -1.56
CA MET A 74 0.97 8.19 -0.12
C MET A 74 0.53 6.93 0.65
N ALA A 75 -0.48 6.24 0.12
CA ALA A 75 -1.14 5.09 0.73
C ALA A 75 -0.44 3.78 0.42
#